data_AF-A0A503AUL6-F1
#
_entry.id   AF-A0A503AUL6-F1
#
_cell.length_a   1.000
_cell.length_b   1.000
_cell.length_c   1.000
_cell.angle_alpha   90.00
_cell.angle_beta   90.00
_cell.angle_gamma   90.00
#
_symmetry.space_group_name_H-M   'P 1'
#
loop_
_entity.id
_entity.type
_entity.pdbx_description
1 polymer ?
#
loop_
_entity_poly.entity_id
_entity_poly.type
_entity_poly.pdbx_seq_one_letter_code
_entity_poly.pdbx_strand_id
1 'polypeptide(L)'
;MANVEKISVAVTTQQAAVMREAVETGEYATTSEIVREAVRDWLAKRELRQEDLRRLQQLWDEGKASGRPEPLDFDALRKEARQRLKDAAPNGR
;
A
#
# COMPACT_ATOMS: atom_id res chain seq x y z
N MET A 1 -6.56 13.71 31.47
CA MET A 1 -7.23 14.73 30.64
C MET A 1 -6.20 15.31 29.69
N ALA A 2 -6.62 15.69 28.48
CA ALA A 2 -5.81 16.03 27.30
C ALA A 2 -5.55 14.84 26.36
N ASN A 3 -5.62 15.12 25.04
CA ASN A 3 -5.32 14.31 23.85
C ASN A 3 -6.50 14.10 22.87
N VAL A 4 -7.54 14.93 22.92
CA VAL A 4 -8.49 15.05 21.80
C VAL A 4 -8.61 16.52 21.42
N GLU A 5 -8.22 16.84 20.20
CA GLU A 5 -8.40 18.17 19.60
C GLU A 5 -9.70 18.19 18.80
N LYS A 6 -10.49 19.25 18.95
CA LYS A 6 -11.74 19.42 18.19
C LYS A 6 -11.44 20.07 16.85
N ILE A 7 -11.71 19.35 15.78
CA ILE A 7 -11.59 19.84 14.41
C ILE A 7 -12.99 19.85 13.77
N SER A 8 -13.37 20.98 13.18
CA SER A 8 -14.60 21.07 12.38
C SER A 8 -14.30 20.60 10.97
N VAL A 9 -15.05 19.61 10.48
CA VAL A 9 -14.91 19.05 9.14
C VAL A 9 -16.26 19.03 8.44
N ALA A 10 -16.25 19.35 7.14
CA ALA A 10 -17.41 19.16 6.29
C ALA A 10 -17.35 17.76 5.67
N VAL A 11 -18.42 16.99 5.84
CA VAL A 11 -18.63 15.70 5.18
C VAL A 11 -19.82 15.81 4.23
N THR A 12 -19.96 14.86 3.30
CA THR A 12 -21.13 14.86 2.42
C THR A 12 -22.41 14.54 3.21
N THR A 13 -23.57 14.97 2.72
CA THR A 13 -24.87 14.66 3.36
C THR A 13 -25.08 13.15 3.51
N GLN A 14 -24.64 12.37 2.52
CA GLN A 14 -24.70 10.92 2.56
C GLN A 14 -23.82 10.33 3.67
N GLN A 15 -22.57 10.77 3.79
CA GLN A 15 -21.67 10.34 4.88
C GLN A 15 -22.27 10.68 6.24
N ALA A 16 -22.79 11.89 6.40
CA ALA A 16 -23.42 12.30 7.65
C ALA A 16 -24.64 11.43 8.02
N ALA A 17 -25.43 10.98 7.03
CA ALA A 17 -26.56 10.09 7.27
C ALA A 17 -26.10 8.70 7.76
N VAL A 18 -25.14 8.09 7.07
CA VAL A 18 -24.57 6.78 7.45
C VAL A 18 -23.91 6.84 8.83
N MET A 19 -23.18 7.92 9.12
CA MET A 19 -22.55 8.10 10.44
C MET A 19 -23.56 8.26 11.57
N ARG A 20 -24.73 8.87 11.31
CA ARG A 20 -25.80 8.97 12.31
C ARG A 20 -26.46 7.61 12.53
N GLU A 21 -26.79 6.90 11.46
CA GLU A 21 -27.37 5.56 11.52
C GLU A 21 -26.48 4.61 12.33
N ALA A 22 -25.17 4.56 12.06
CA ALA A 22 -24.23 3.73 12.79
C ALA A 22 -24.13 4.06 14.31
N VAL A 23 -24.43 5.31 14.68
CA VAL A 23 -24.52 5.70 16.10
C VAL A 23 -25.88 5.29 16.68
N GLU A 24 -26.96 5.47 15.93
CA GLU A 24 -28.32 5.09 16.33
C GLU A 24 -28.49 3.57 16.51
N THR A 25 -27.84 2.76 15.67
CA THR A 25 -27.81 1.29 15.79
C THR A 25 -26.89 0.80 16.91
N GLY A 26 -26.08 1.69 17.49
CA GLY A 26 -25.14 1.36 18.56
C GLY A 26 -23.84 0.71 18.09
N GLU A 27 -23.54 0.71 16.79
CA GLU A 27 -22.24 0.26 16.28
C GLU A 27 -21.10 1.18 16.76
N TYR A 28 -21.39 2.46 16.95
CA TYR A 28 -20.46 3.45 17.51
C TYR A 28 -21.13 4.29 18.59
N ALA A 29 -20.36 4.71 19.61
CA ALA A 29 -20.89 5.58 20.65
C ALA A 29 -21.06 7.03 20.17
N THR A 30 -20.19 7.50 19.27
CA THR A 30 -20.22 8.87 18.74
C THR A 30 -19.69 8.94 17.30
N THR A 31 -20.12 9.96 16.55
CA THR A 31 -19.56 10.25 15.22
C THR A 31 -18.06 10.55 15.25
N SER A 32 -17.55 11.12 16.35
CA SER A 32 -16.10 11.35 16.51
C SER A 32 -15.28 10.07 16.60
N GLU A 33 -15.88 8.95 17.02
CA GLU A 33 -15.22 7.65 17.04
C GLU A 33 -15.01 7.11 15.62
N ILE A 34 -16.06 7.19 14.79
CA ILE A 34 -16.01 6.85 13.36
C ILE A 34 -14.92 7.65 12.65
N VAL A 35 -14.84 8.96 12.91
CA VAL A 35 -13.80 9.81 12.30
C VAL A 35 -12.40 9.39 12.76
N ARG A 36 -12.19 9.07 14.03
CA ARG A 36 -10.88 8.60 14.53
C ARG A 36 -10.48 7.26 13.92
N GLU A 37 -11.42 6.35 13.70
CA GLU A 37 -11.17 5.10 12.98
C GLU A 37 -10.78 5.35 11.53
N ALA A 38 -11.62 6.09 10.78
CA ALA A 38 -11.35 6.40 9.38
C ALA A 38 -9.99 7.11 9.18
N VAL A 39 -9.61 8.00 10.10
CA VAL A 39 -8.31 8.68 10.06
C VAL A 39 -7.16 7.72 10.38
N ARG A 40 -7.30 6.79 11.32
CA ARG A 40 -6.28 5.76 11.60
C ARG A 40 -6.05 4.87 10.37
N ASP A 41 -7.13 4.41 9.74
CA ASP A 41 -7.04 3.58 8.54
C ASP A 41 -6.42 4.35 7.37
N TRP A 42 -6.79 5.62 7.21
CA TRP A 42 -6.19 6.50 6.22
C TRP A 42 -4.69 6.70 6.45
N LEU A 43 -4.25 6.89 7.70
CA LEU A 43 -2.83 7.02 8.06
C LEU A 43 -2.07 5.73 7.75
N ALA A 44 -2.61 4.56 8.12
CA ALA A 44 -2.00 3.27 7.81
C ALA A 44 -1.86 3.06 6.30
N LYS A 45 -2.91 3.36 5.53
CA LYS A 45 -2.88 3.32 4.06
C LYS A 45 -1.85 4.30 3.47
N ARG A 46 -1.69 5.47 4.09
CA ARG A 46 -0.72 6.47 3.66
C ARG A 46 0.71 6.01 3.90
N GLU A 47 1.00 5.36 5.02
CA GLU A 47 2.33 4.81 5.30
C GLU A 47 2.70 3.73 4.29
N LEU A 48 1.82 2.76 4.04
CA LEU A 48 2.04 1.71 3.03
C LEU A 48 2.34 2.31 1.65
N ARG A 49 1.60 3.34 1.23
CA ARG A 49 1.88 4.05 -0.02
C ARG A 49 3.28 4.69 -0.03
N GLN A 50 3.71 5.25 1.09
CA GLN A 50 5.04 5.85 1.19
C GLN A 50 6.13 4.79 1.13
N GLU A 51 5.93 3.63 1.75
CA GLU A 51 6.82 2.47 1.64
C GLU A 51 6.94 1.99 0.18
N ASP A 52 5.81 1.84 -0.52
CA ASP A 52 5.79 1.46 -1.94
C ASP A 52 6.57 2.45 -2.81
N LEU A 53 6.37 3.75 -2.60
CA LEU A 53 7.09 4.79 -3.33
C LEU A 53 8.60 4.74 -3.05
N ARG A 54 9.00 4.57 -1.78
CA ARG A 54 10.41 4.39 -1.41
C ARG A 54 10.99 3.15 -2.09
N ARG A 55 10.24 2.04 -2.14
CA ARG A 55 10.67 0.80 -2.78
C ARG A 55 10.84 0.97 -4.29
N LEU A 56 9.91 1.63 -4.97
CA LEU A 56 10.00 1.91 -6.39
C LEU A 56 11.19 2.81 -6.71
N GLN A 57 11.43 3.85 -5.90
CA GLN A 57 12.58 4.72 -6.06
C GLN A 57 13.90 3.95 -5.87
N GLN A 58 13.97 3.09 -4.85
CA GLN A 58 15.14 2.23 -4.65
C GLN A 58 15.40 1.32 -5.86
N LEU A 59 14.37 0.64 -6.37
CA LEU A 59 14.50 -0.23 -7.54
C LEU A 59 14.92 0.54 -8.81
N TRP A 60 14.44 1.78 -8.95
CA TRP A 60 14.87 2.66 -10.03
C TRP A 60 16.36 3.01 -9.90
N ASP A 61 16.81 3.43 -8.72
CA ASP A 61 18.20 3.79 -8.47
C ASP A 61 19.14 2.58 -8.65
N GLU A 62 18.73 1.39 -8.18
CA GLU A 62 19.41 0.12 -8.46
C GLU A 62 19.53 -0.13 -9.97
N GLY A 63 18.43 0.03 -10.72
CA GLY A 63 18.43 -0.08 -12.18
C GLY A 63 19.37 0.92 -12.85
N LYS A 64 19.35 2.18 -12.41
CA LYS A 64 20.24 3.25 -12.92
C LYS A 64 21.72 2.95 -12.63
N ALA A 65 22.02 2.33 -11.50
CA ALA A 65 23.38 1.95 -11.10
C ALA A 65 23.85 0.63 -11.71
N SER A 66 22.95 -0.18 -12.29
CA SER A 66 23.26 -1.54 -12.80
C SER A 66 24.11 -1.60 -14.06
N GLY A 67 24.42 -0.46 -14.67
CA GLY A 67 25.30 -0.36 -15.84
C GLY A 67 24.63 0.27 -17.04
N ARG A 68 25.26 0.10 -18.23
CA ARG A 68 24.71 0.64 -19.48
C ARG A 68 23.53 -0.21 -19.93
N PRO A 69 22.40 0.39 -20.35
CA PRO A 69 21.30 -0.38 -20.92
C PRO A 69 21.69 -1.00 -22.26
N GLU A 70 21.30 -2.26 -22.46
CA GLU A 70 21.55 -3.03 -23.68
C GLU A 70 20.22 -3.51 -24.30
N PRO A 71 20.17 -3.76 -25.63
CA PRO A 71 18.99 -4.34 -26.27
C PRO A 71 18.62 -5.71 -25.70
N LEU A 72 17.32 -6.00 -25.57
CA LEU A 72 16.82 -7.24 -24.99
C LEU A 72 16.28 -8.19 -26.06
N ASP A 73 16.85 -9.39 -26.15
CA ASP A 73 16.31 -10.52 -26.92
C ASP A 73 15.52 -11.46 -25.98
N PHE A 74 14.20 -11.50 -26.16
CA PHE A 74 13.32 -12.31 -25.32
C PHE A 74 13.47 -13.82 -25.53
N ASP A 75 13.85 -14.28 -26.73
CA ASP A 75 14.03 -15.70 -27.01
C ASP A 75 15.31 -16.21 -26.34
N ALA A 76 16.40 -15.43 -26.43
CA ALA A 76 17.64 -15.70 -25.73
C ALA A 76 17.43 -15.67 -24.20
N LEU A 77 16.75 -14.64 -23.68
CA LEU A 77 16.43 -14.51 -22.25
C LEU A 77 15.61 -15.69 -21.73
N ARG A 78 14.60 -16.14 -22.49
CA ARG A 78 13.78 -17.28 -22.10
C ARG A 78 14.58 -18.57 -22.05
N LYS A 79 15.49 -18.78 -23.01
CA LYS A 79 16.38 -19.95 -23.03
C LYS A 79 17.30 -19.94 -21.82
N GLU A 80 17.89 -18.79 -21.50
CA GLU A 80 18.74 -18.61 -20.32
C GLU A 80 17.97 -18.88 -19.02
N ALA A 81 16.78 -18.30 -18.84
CA ALA A 81 15.97 -18.49 -17.65
C ALA A 81 15.60 -19.97 -17.43
N ARG A 82 15.28 -20.71 -18.51
CA ARG A 82 15.03 -22.17 -18.43
C ARG A 82 16.28 -22.96 -18.05
N GLN A 83 17.45 -22.54 -18.50
CA GLN A 83 18.71 -23.18 -18.11
C GLN A 83 18.97 -22.97 -16.62
N ARG A 84 18.87 -21.73 -16.13
CA ARG A 84 19.01 -21.41 -14.69
C ARG A 84 18.03 -22.21 -13.83
N LEU A 85 16.80 -22.44 -14.29
CA LEU A 85 15.83 -23.28 -13.58
C LEU A 85 16.26 -24.75 -13.50
N LYS A 86 16.82 -25.32 -14.58
CA LYS A 86 17.34 -26.69 -14.58
C LYS A 86 18.54 -26.83 -13.64
N ASP A 87 19.39 -25.83 -13.60
CA ASP A 87 20.59 -25.81 -12.75
C ASP A 87 20.23 -25.61 -11.26
N ALA A 88 19.12 -24.90 -10.97
CA ALA A 88 18.61 -24.67 -9.63
C ALA A 88 17.73 -25.81 -9.10
N ALA A 89 17.20 -26.68 -9.98
CA ALA A 89 16.54 -27.90 -9.54
C ALA A 89 17.61 -28.80 -8.90
N PRO A 90 17.42 -29.28 -7.66
CA PRO A 90 18.39 -30.17 -7.05
C PRO A 90 18.53 -31.38 -7.98
N ASN A 91 19.77 -31.68 -8.38
CA ASN A 91 20.07 -32.92 -9.10
C ASN A 91 19.39 -34.06 -8.34
N GLY A 92 18.39 -34.68 -8.97
CA GLY A 92 17.73 -35.83 -8.40
C GLY A 92 18.72 -36.98 -8.27
N ARG A 93 19.34 -37.09 -7.09
CA ARG A 93 19.76 -38.31 -6.39
C ARG A 93 20.35 -37.96 -5.03
#